data_AF-A0A5B9QMF6-F1
#
_entry.id   AF-A0A5B9QMF6-F1
#
_cell.length_a   1.000
_cell.length_b   1.000
_cell.length_c   1.000
_cell.angle_alpha   90.00
_cell.angle_beta   90.00
_cell.angle_gamma   90.00
#
_symmetry.space_group_name_H-M   'P 1'
#
loop_
_entity.id
_entity.type
_entity.pdbx_description
1 polymer ?
#
loop_
_entity_poly.entity_id
_entity_poly.type
_entity_poly.pdbx_seq_one_letter_code
_entity_poly.pdbx_strand_id
1 'polypeptide(L)'
;MLLVDIAGGITTHQSLLFWQIYFITAPHRWITLILVAADHQKYADRKWTFMGFTLVVVAACLCLRLGSGSLICLGAIDYLWNAWHFASQHHGIFRIYERRSTSSSDARIVRLEKLAFRGFLLYVIARVAGWGWPDGGLGGQTIAAWLDPAVLVVPGLFIIRQAVRWMRRPRDGFPSFAYLTSMLTLFVAMLAAAHWQQSQLVIQLALASAVFHSLEYMSIVTWSVQKSKSTARLFNAMARTWLLFLLVFVVVIGAGNYLVSRGWFEFWVLINLMVAFLHYGFDGMIWKAPRQRPAVAGSGAS
;
A
#
# COMPACT_ATOMS: atom_id res chain seq x y z
N MET A 1 -20.15 12.96 -15.40
CA MET A 1 -20.39 13.00 -13.95
C MET A 1 -21.76 13.57 -13.56
N LEU A 2 -22.56 14.14 -14.46
CA LEU A 2 -23.86 14.76 -14.15
C LEU A 2 -25.12 13.91 -14.47
N LEU A 3 -24.97 12.69 -15.02
CA LEU A 3 -26.11 11.85 -15.44
C LEU A 3 -26.31 10.58 -14.59
N VAL A 4 -25.51 10.40 -13.55
CA VAL A 4 -25.60 9.25 -12.61
C VAL A 4 -26.35 9.62 -11.32
N ASP A 5 -26.69 10.90 -11.14
CA ASP A 5 -27.32 11.46 -9.93
C ASP A 5 -28.77 11.03 -9.69
N ILE A 6 -29.45 10.44 -10.68
CA ILE A 6 -30.92 10.32 -10.63
C ILE A 6 -31.42 9.01 -9.97
N ALA A 7 -30.61 7.95 -9.86
CA ALA A 7 -31.16 6.61 -9.54
C ALA A 7 -30.59 5.89 -8.29
N GLY A 8 -29.47 6.33 -7.69
CA GLY A 8 -28.71 5.47 -6.76
C GLY A 8 -28.84 5.71 -5.25
N GLY A 9 -29.31 6.88 -4.82
CA GLY A 9 -29.24 7.30 -3.40
C GLY A 9 -27.81 7.59 -2.93
N ILE A 10 -27.66 8.62 -2.09
CA ILE A 10 -26.34 9.20 -1.69
C ILE A 10 -25.42 8.17 -1.01
N THR A 11 -25.96 7.19 -0.30
CA THR A 11 -25.20 6.16 0.43
C THR A 11 -24.61 5.08 -0.49
N THR A 12 -25.40 4.57 -1.46
CA THR A 12 -24.91 3.65 -2.49
C THR A 12 -23.85 4.33 -3.35
N HIS A 13 -24.07 5.61 -3.68
CA HIS A 13 -23.13 6.43 -4.43
C HIS A 13 -21.78 6.58 -3.72
N GLN A 14 -21.75 6.83 -2.41
CA GLN A 14 -20.50 6.96 -1.65
C GLN A 14 -19.71 5.64 -1.56
N SER A 15 -20.41 4.51 -1.35
CA SER A 15 -19.77 3.19 -1.32
C SER A 15 -19.19 2.79 -2.69
N LEU A 16 -19.92 3.04 -3.78
CA LEU A 16 -19.44 2.83 -5.15
C LEU A 16 -18.30 3.79 -5.49
N LEU A 17 -18.37 5.05 -5.07
CA LEU A 17 -17.28 6.01 -5.27
C LEU A 17 -16.02 5.55 -4.54
N PHE A 18 -16.14 5.04 -3.32
CA PHE A 18 -15.00 4.51 -2.57
C PHE A 18 -14.36 3.32 -3.30
N TRP A 19 -15.15 2.33 -3.75
CA TRP A 19 -14.62 1.18 -4.48
C TRP A 19 -14.05 1.56 -5.84
N GLN A 20 -14.71 2.49 -6.55
CA GLN A 20 -14.19 3.04 -7.79
C GLN A 20 -12.87 3.74 -7.51
N ILE A 21 -12.79 4.67 -6.57
CA ILE A 21 -11.56 5.38 -6.20
C ILE A 21 -10.49 4.38 -5.74
N TYR A 22 -10.82 3.39 -4.92
CA TYR A 22 -9.88 2.38 -4.41
C TYR A 22 -9.26 1.56 -5.54
N PHE A 23 -10.06 1.04 -6.46
CA PHE A 23 -9.55 0.28 -7.60
C PHE A 23 -8.92 1.17 -8.69
N ILE A 24 -9.36 2.43 -8.80
CA ILE A 24 -8.79 3.44 -9.71
C ILE A 24 -7.45 3.96 -9.20
N THR A 25 -7.24 4.04 -7.89
CA THR A 25 -6.01 4.57 -7.25
C THR A 25 -4.97 3.50 -6.92
N ALA A 26 -5.28 2.23 -7.20
CA ALA A 26 -4.33 1.11 -7.12
C ALA A 26 -3.66 0.65 -8.45
N PRO A 27 -3.38 1.50 -9.47
CA PRO A 27 -2.71 1.06 -10.70
C PRO A 27 -1.28 0.55 -10.43
N HIS A 28 -0.65 0.98 -9.34
CA HIS A 28 0.67 0.48 -8.94
C HIS A 28 0.68 -1.05 -8.79
N ARG A 29 -0.46 -1.66 -8.45
CA ARG A 29 -0.61 -3.12 -8.39
C ARG A 29 -0.34 -3.77 -9.75
N TRP A 30 -0.93 -3.21 -10.81
CA TRP A 30 -0.72 -3.64 -12.20
C TRP A 30 0.71 -3.42 -12.67
N ILE A 31 1.33 -2.33 -12.22
CA ILE A 31 2.70 -1.97 -12.58
C ILE A 31 3.71 -2.97 -12.03
N THR A 32 3.52 -3.49 -10.81
CA THR A 32 4.39 -4.55 -10.27
C THR A 32 4.45 -5.76 -11.21
N LEU A 33 3.32 -6.17 -11.80
CA LEU A 33 3.29 -7.29 -12.74
C LEU A 33 4.14 -7.01 -13.98
N ILE A 34 4.02 -5.81 -14.55
CA ILE A 34 4.81 -5.39 -15.71
C ILE A 34 6.30 -5.36 -15.36
N LEU A 35 6.65 -4.81 -14.19
CA LEU A 35 8.05 -4.74 -13.73
C LEU A 35 8.65 -6.13 -13.53
N VAL A 36 7.91 -7.08 -12.96
CA VAL A 36 8.35 -8.47 -12.82
C VAL A 36 8.56 -9.10 -14.18
N ALA A 37 7.62 -8.92 -15.11
CA ALA A 37 7.74 -9.47 -16.45
C ALA A 37 8.93 -8.86 -17.23
N ALA A 38 9.21 -7.57 -17.00
CA ALA A 38 10.27 -6.84 -17.69
C ALA A 38 11.67 -7.03 -17.07
N ASP A 39 11.78 -7.33 -15.76
CA ASP A 39 13.05 -7.67 -15.10
C ASP A 39 13.46 -9.11 -15.43
N HIS A 40 13.92 -9.31 -16.68
CA HIS A 40 14.23 -10.62 -17.25
C HIS A 40 15.23 -11.43 -16.42
N GLN A 41 16.14 -10.78 -15.68
CA GLN A 41 17.13 -11.47 -14.85
C GLN A 41 16.48 -12.07 -13.60
N LYS A 42 15.71 -11.28 -12.83
CA LYS A 42 15.04 -11.80 -11.63
C LYS A 42 13.92 -12.77 -11.97
N TYR A 43 13.24 -12.54 -13.08
CA TYR A 43 12.18 -13.43 -13.55
C TYR A 43 12.75 -14.77 -14.04
N ALA A 44 13.82 -14.77 -14.85
CA ALA A 44 14.40 -16.01 -15.37
C ALA A 44 14.83 -16.98 -14.26
N ASP A 45 15.44 -16.47 -13.19
CA ASP A 45 15.93 -17.28 -12.07
C ASP A 45 14.79 -17.89 -11.22
N ARG A 46 13.61 -17.28 -11.22
CA ARG A 46 12.47 -17.68 -10.36
C ARG A 46 11.16 -17.87 -11.13
N LYS A 47 11.22 -18.08 -12.44
CA LYS A 47 10.05 -18.11 -13.35
C LYS A 47 8.98 -19.07 -12.87
N TRP A 48 9.39 -20.26 -12.41
CA TRP A 48 8.46 -21.28 -11.92
C TRP A 48 7.77 -20.88 -10.62
N THR A 49 8.46 -20.15 -9.74
CA THR A 49 7.85 -19.62 -8.52
C THR A 49 6.81 -18.55 -8.85
N PHE A 50 7.13 -17.63 -9.76
CA PHE A 50 6.18 -16.59 -10.19
C PHE A 50 4.97 -17.21 -10.92
N MET A 51 5.19 -18.10 -11.89
CA MET A 51 4.11 -18.77 -12.62
C MET A 51 3.25 -19.65 -11.71
N GLY A 52 3.87 -20.46 -10.85
CA GLY A 52 3.17 -21.31 -9.90
C GLY A 52 2.30 -20.49 -8.94
N PHE A 53 2.83 -19.38 -8.42
CA PHE A 53 2.07 -18.47 -7.57
C PHE A 53 0.89 -17.85 -8.32
N THR A 54 1.08 -17.41 -9.57
CA THR A 54 -0.01 -16.89 -10.41
C THR A 54 -1.12 -17.91 -10.62
N LEU A 55 -0.76 -19.15 -10.95
CA LEU A 55 -1.75 -20.22 -11.15
C LEU A 55 -2.54 -20.48 -9.86
N VAL A 56 -1.87 -20.53 -8.71
CA VAL A 56 -2.52 -20.73 -7.41
C VAL A 56 -3.48 -19.58 -7.09
N VAL A 57 -3.06 -18.32 -7.28
CA VAL A 57 -3.91 -17.14 -7.00
C VAL A 57 -5.14 -17.12 -7.92
N VAL A 58 -4.95 -17.34 -9.22
CA VAL A 58 -6.05 -17.35 -10.20
C VAL A 58 -7.02 -18.48 -9.88
N ALA A 59 -6.52 -19.70 -9.66
CA ALA A 59 -7.33 -20.85 -9.30
C ALA A 59 -8.12 -20.61 -8.01
N ALA A 60 -7.48 -20.09 -6.96
CA ALA A 60 -8.16 -19.78 -5.69
C ALA A 60 -9.27 -18.74 -5.85
N CYS A 61 -9.02 -17.66 -6.60
CA CYS A 61 -10.03 -16.63 -6.87
C CYS A 61 -11.22 -17.21 -7.67
N LEU A 62 -10.95 -18.01 -8.70
CA LEU A 62 -11.99 -18.65 -9.50
C LEU A 62 -12.79 -19.67 -8.67
N CYS A 63 -12.13 -20.53 -7.89
CA CYS A 63 -12.79 -21.50 -7.02
C CYS A 63 -13.69 -20.80 -5.98
N LEU A 64 -13.22 -19.73 -5.35
CA LEU A 64 -14.02 -18.99 -4.38
C LEU A 64 -15.21 -18.28 -5.04
N ARG A 65 -15.00 -17.67 -6.21
CA ARG A 65 -16.09 -17.03 -6.97
C ARG A 65 -17.14 -18.05 -7.42
N LEU A 66 -16.72 -19.17 -8.00
CA LEU A 66 -17.63 -20.21 -8.49
C LEU A 66 -18.33 -20.96 -7.35
N GLY A 67 -17.64 -21.18 -6.23
CA GLY A 67 -18.19 -21.90 -5.08
C GLY A 67 -19.14 -21.06 -4.22
N SER A 68 -18.85 -19.78 -4.00
CA SER A 68 -19.68 -18.92 -3.14
C SER A 68 -20.68 -18.05 -3.91
N GLY A 69 -20.52 -17.91 -5.22
CA GLY A 69 -21.31 -16.98 -6.03
C GLY A 69 -21.07 -15.50 -5.70
N SER A 70 -20.11 -15.16 -4.83
CA SER A 70 -19.88 -13.80 -4.34
C SER A 70 -18.39 -13.44 -4.32
N LEU A 71 -18.09 -12.15 -4.45
CA LEU A 71 -16.73 -11.61 -4.33
C LEU A 71 -16.46 -10.97 -2.97
N ILE A 72 -17.45 -10.94 -2.07
CA ILE A 72 -17.36 -10.24 -0.78
C ILE A 72 -16.22 -10.81 0.08
N CYS A 73 -16.10 -12.14 0.16
CA CYS A 73 -15.02 -12.77 0.93
C CYS A 73 -13.64 -12.42 0.38
N LEU A 74 -13.47 -12.46 -0.94
CA LEU A 74 -12.21 -12.07 -1.59
C LEU A 74 -11.92 -10.58 -1.37
N GLY A 75 -12.93 -9.71 -1.46
CA GLY A 75 -12.81 -8.28 -1.19
C GLY A 75 -12.43 -7.98 0.27
N ALA A 76 -12.99 -8.72 1.24
CA ALA A 76 -12.64 -8.57 2.65
C ALA A 76 -11.19 -9.01 2.92
N ILE A 77 -10.75 -10.11 2.30
CA ILE A 77 -9.36 -10.58 2.38
C ILE A 77 -8.42 -9.57 1.73
N ASP A 78 -8.77 -9.05 0.54
CA ASP A 78 -8.01 -7.97 -0.13
C ASP A 78 -7.88 -6.76 0.78
N TYR A 79 -8.97 -6.31 1.39
CA TYR A 79 -8.96 -5.15 2.27
C TYR A 79 -8.00 -5.32 3.45
N LEU A 80 -8.09 -6.45 4.17
CA LEU A 80 -7.21 -6.76 5.30
C LEU A 80 -5.74 -6.86 4.88
N TRP A 81 -5.51 -7.56 3.77
CA TRP A 81 -4.16 -7.75 3.26
C TRP A 81 -3.56 -6.44 2.73
N ASN A 82 -4.36 -5.62 2.06
CA ASN A 82 -3.97 -4.30 1.60
C ASN A 82 -3.58 -3.41 2.77
N ALA A 83 -4.39 -3.36 3.82
CA ALA A 83 -4.10 -2.58 5.02
C ALA A 83 -2.77 -3.01 5.65
N TRP A 84 -2.55 -4.33 5.78
CA TRP A 84 -1.29 -4.88 6.28
C TRP A 84 -0.10 -4.59 5.37
N HIS A 85 -0.27 -4.74 4.06
CA HIS A 85 0.75 -4.48 3.06
C HIS A 85 1.16 -3.01 3.08
N PHE A 86 0.18 -2.10 3.07
CA PHE A 86 0.35 -0.66 3.15
C PHE A 86 1.12 -0.25 4.41
N ALA A 87 0.67 -0.69 5.59
CA ALA A 87 1.36 -0.42 6.85
C ALA A 87 2.78 -1.00 6.87
N SER A 88 2.97 -2.17 6.24
CA SER A 88 4.25 -2.83 6.12
C SER A 88 5.25 -2.06 5.25
N GLN A 89 4.78 -1.53 4.13
CA GLN A 89 5.57 -0.83 3.13
C GLN A 89 6.03 0.52 3.64
N HIS A 90 5.13 1.32 4.23
CA HIS A 90 5.50 2.61 4.80
C HIS A 90 6.53 2.49 5.93
N HIS A 91 6.39 1.49 6.80
CA HIS A 91 7.44 1.23 7.80
C HIS A 91 8.77 0.86 7.12
N GLY A 92 8.73 0.05 6.06
CA GLY A 92 9.92 -0.32 5.28
C GLY A 92 10.62 0.90 4.68
N ILE A 93 9.85 1.83 4.11
CA ILE A 93 10.36 3.04 3.48
C ILE A 93 10.92 4.01 4.52
N PHE A 94 10.23 4.19 5.64
CA PHE A 94 10.77 4.91 6.79
C PHE A 94 12.16 4.36 7.18
N ARG A 95 12.30 3.03 7.26
CA ARG A 95 13.59 2.39 7.58
C ARG A 95 14.66 2.57 6.49
N ILE A 96 14.30 2.78 5.23
CA ILE A 96 15.27 3.12 4.17
C ILE A 96 15.88 4.50 4.44
N TYR A 97 15.04 5.48 4.74
CA TYR A 97 15.50 6.83 5.11
C TYR A 97 16.27 6.82 6.44
N GLU A 98 15.86 6.00 7.39
CA GLU A 98 16.52 5.89 8.69
C GLU A 98 17.88 5.20 8.62
N ARG A 99 18.04 4.12 7.82
CA ARG A 99 19.30 3.35 7.71
C ARG A 99 20.46 4.14 7.10
N ARG A 100 20.17 5.20 6.33
CA ARG A 100 21.21 6.15 5.91
C ARG A 100 21.82 6.92 7.09
N SER A 101 21.14 6.92 8.23
CA SER A 101 21.62 7.43 9.49
C SER A 101 21.99 6.24 10.39
N THR A 102 23.28 6.07 10.69
CA THR A 102 23.82 4.94 11.47
C THR A 102 23.19 4.84 12.87
N SER A 103 22.42 3.78 13.14
CA SER A 103 21.99 3.41 14.49
C SER A 103 21.92 1.89 14.64
N SER A 104 22.74 1.35 15.54
CA SER A 104 22.67 -0.02 16.04
C SER A 104 21.61 -0.09 17.14
N SER A 105 20.35 -0.23 16.76
CA SER A 105 19.25 -0.40 17.72
C SER A 105 19.07 -1.88 18.07
N ASP A 106 18.76 -2.17 19.34
CA ASP A 106 18.37 -3.51 19.80
C ASP A 106 17.23 -4.07 18.92
N ALA A 107 17.37 -5.33 18.50
CA ALA A 107 16.38 -6.04 17.69
C ALA A 107 14.98 -6.06 18.34
N ARG A 108 14.89 -6.07 19.68
CA ARG A 108 13.60 -6.02 20.39
C ARG A 108 12.91 -4.68 20.19
N ILE A 109 13.66 -3.58 20.34
CA ILE A 109 13.14 -2.21 20.12
C ILE A 109 12.67 -2.05 18.68
N VAL A 110 13.45 -2.52 17.70
CA VAL A 110 13.05 -2.46 16.27
C VAL A 110 11.76 -3.24 16.00
N ARG A 111 11.55 -4.39 16.67
CA ARG A 111 10.30 -5.14 16.55
C ARG A 111 9.12 -4.41 17.17
N LEU A 112 9.31 -3.81 18.34
CA LEU A 112 8.26 -3.04 19.02
C LEU A 112 7.88 -1.80 18.21
N GLU A 113 8.86 -1.05 17.71
CA GLU A 113 8.64 0.09 16.81
C GLU A 113 7.83 -0.32 15.59
N LYS A 114 8.23 -1.42 14.94
CA LYS A 114 7.52 -1.96 13.78
C LYS A 114 6.08 -2.31 14.11
N LEU A 115 5.83 -2.94 15.26
CA LEU A 115 4.49 -3.33 15.68
C LEU A 115 3.63 -2.11 16.02
N ALA A 116 4.18 -1.16 16.78
CA ALA A 116 3.48 0.08 17.15
C ALA A 116 3.13 0.92 15.92
N PHE A 117 4.09 1.11 15.00
CA PHE A 117 3.87 1.82 13.75
C PHE A 117 2.77 1.17 12.92
N ARG A 118 2.86 -0.14 12.67
CA ARG A 118 1.84 -0.84 11.89
C ARG A 118 0.49 -0.86 12.59
N GLY A 119 0.46 -1.06 13.90
CA GLY A 119 -0.74 -1.04 14.73
C GLY A 119 -1.47 0.29 14.61
N PHE A 120 -0.75 1.41 14.69
CA PHE A 120 -1.32 2.73 14.47
C PHE A 120 -1.95 2.87 13.07
N LEU A 121 -1.23 2.52 12.00
CA LEU A 121 -1.80 2.62 10.65
C LEU A 121 -3.02 1.72 10.46
N LEU A 122 -2.96 0.47 10.93
CA LEU A 122 -4.07 -0.48 10.85
C LEU A 122 -5.28 0.02 11.63
N TYR A 123 -5.07 0.63 12.80
CA TYR A 123 -6.13 1.27 13.58
C TYR A 123 -6.80 2.39 12.78
N VAL A 124 -6.02 3.31 12.21
CA VAL A 124 -6.58 4.41 11.39
C VAL A 124 -7.31 3.87 10.17
N ILE A 125 -6.77 2.87 9.48
CA ILE A 125 -7.43 2.24 8.33
C ILE A 125 -8.76 1.60 8.75
N ALA A 126 -8.82 0.90 9.88
CA ALA A 126 -10.07 0.36 10.41
C ALA A 126 -11.09 1.46 10.76
N ARG A 127 -10.63 2.58 11.34
CA ARG A 127 -11.49 3.76 11.58
C ARG A 127 -12.01 4.34 10.27
N VAL A 128 -11.19 4.45 9.23
CA VAL A 128 -11.60 4.89 7.89
C VAL A 128 -12.58 3.90 7.25
N ALA A 129 -12.48 2.61 7.56
CA ALA A 129 -13.39 1.56 7.09
C ALA A 129 -14.81 1.62 7.67
N GLY A 130 -15.04 2.45 8.70
CA GLY A 130 -16.33 2.55 9.38
C GLY A 130 -16.38 1.92 10.78
N TRP A 131 -15.30 1.30 11.29
CA TRP A 131 -15.30 0.82 12.68
C TRP A 131 -15.36 2.02 13.63
N GLY A 132 -16.25 2.01 14.64
CA GLY A 132 -16.43 3.13 15.57
C GLY A 132 -17.28 4.29 15.05
N TRP A 133 -17.93 4.14 13.89
CA TRP A 133 -18.88 5.13 13.37
C TRP A 133 -20.28 4.86 13.94
N PRO A 134 -21.11 5.91 14.17
CA PRO A 134 -22.50 5.75 14.61
C PRO A 134 -23.32 4.88 13.64
N ASP A 135 -23.14 5.14 12.35
CA ASP A 135 -23.82 4.42 11.26
C ASP A 135 -23.03 3.21 10.75
N GLY A 136 -21.92 2.86 11.43
CA GLY A 136 -21.04 1.77 11.02
C GLY A 136 -21.55 0.41 11.46
N GLY A 137 -21.56 -0.58 10.55
CA GLY A 137 -22.03 -1.94 10.84
C GLY A 137 -21.19 -2.74 11.85
N LEU A 138 -20.08 -2.19 12.34
CA LEU A 138 -19.15 -2.86 13.28
C LEU A 138 -19.27 -2.35 14.73
N GLY A 139 -20.06 -1.30 14.98
CA GLY A 139 -20.21 -0.69 16.31
C GLY A 139 -18.90 -0.15 16.91
N GLY A 140 -18.85 -0.08 18.25
CA GLY A 140 -17.63 0.29 18.98
C GLY A 140 -17.36 1.79 19.13
N GLN A 141 -18.35 2.66 18.88
CA GLN A 141 -18.20 4.12 18.94
C GLN A 141 -17.62 4.62 20.27
N THR A 142 -18.13 4.13 21.40
CA THR A 142 -17.62 4.51 22.73
C THR A 142 -16.17 4.10 22.94
N ILE A 143 -15.79 2.90 22.49
CA ILE A 143 -14.40 2.41 22.57
C ILE A 143 -13.50 3.28 21.69
N ALA A 144 -13.91 3.53 20.45
CA ALA A 144 -13.17 4.36 19.50
C ALA A 144 -12.99 5.79 20.02
N ALA A 145 -14.00 6.40 20.64
CA ALA A 145 -13.91 7.75 21.19
C ALA A 145 -12.80 7.90 22.24
N TRP A 146 -12.57 6.87 23.06
CA TRP A 146 -11.48 6.84 24.04
C TRP A 146 -10.13 6.43 23.44
N LEU A 147 -10.13 5.50 22.48
CA LEU A 147 -8.89 5.00 21.86
C LEU A 147 -8.28 5.98 20.85
N ASP A 148 -9.10 6.75 20.13
CA ASP A 148 -8.65 7.74 19.13
C ASP A 148 -7.61 8.70 19.73
N PRO A 149 -7.83 9.39 20.86
CA PRO A 149 -6.79 10.23 21.47
C PRO A 149 -5.63 9.42 22.06
N ALA A 150 -5.88 8.24 22.62
CA ALA A 150 -4.84 7.42 23.23
C ALA A 150 -3.81 6.92 22.18
N VAL A 151 -4.27 6.55 20.98
CA VAL A 151 -3.39 6.04 19.92
C VAL A 151 -2.49 7.14 19.33
N LEU A 152 -2.83 8.43 19.49
CA LEU A 152 -2.01 9.57 19.05
C LEU A 152 -0.65 9.66 19.77
N VAL A 153 -0.50 8.97 20.91
CA VAL A 153 0.80 8.82 21.58
C VAL A 153 1.81 8.17 20.63
N VAL A 154 1.39 7.20 19.81
CA VAL A 154 2.29 6.49 18.88
C VAL A 154 2.94 7.44 17.87
N PRO A 155 2.20 8.16 17.00
CA PRO A 155 2.83 9.08 16.06
C PRO A 155 3.59 10.21 16.76
N GLY A 156 3.09 10.69 17.91
CA GLY A 156 3.80 11.70 18.72
C GLY A 156 5.20 11.26 19.14
N LEU A 157 5.33 10.06 19.70
CA LEU A 157 6.62 9.48 20.10
C LEU A 157 7.56 9.31 18.89
N PHE A 158 7.05 8.82 17.76
CA PHE A 158 7.83 8.66 16.53
C PHE A 158 8.37 9.99 16.01
N ILE A 159 7.52 11.02 15.95
CA ILE A 159 7.91 12.37 15.48
C ILE A 159 8.90 13.00 16.44
N ILE A 160 8.66 12.97 17.76
CA ILE A 160 9.57 13.53 18.76
C ILE A 160 10.95 12.86 18.69
N ARG A 161 10.99 11.51 18.67
CA ARG A 161 12.24 10.75 18.55
C ARG A 161 13.02 11.17 17.30
N GLN A 162 12.32 11.31 16.17
CA GLN A 162 12.93 11.66 14.91
C GLN A 162 13.34 13.14 14.85
N ALA A 163 12.62 14.04 15.50
CA ALA A 163 12.98 15.44 15.67
C ALA A 163 14.26 15.58 16.51
N VAL A 164 14.35 14.88 17.65
CA VAL A 164 15.56 14.83 18.48
C VAL A 164 16.76 14.34 17.67
N ARG A 165 16.56 13.31 16.85
CA ARG A 165 17.60 12.81 15.96
C ARG A 165 18.02 13.84 14.91
N TRP A 166 17.07 14.51 14.29
CA TRP A 166 17.34 15.56 13.32
C TRP A 166 18.11 16.73 13.97
N MET A 167 17.72 17.17 15.17
CA MET A 167 18.45 18.20 15.91
C MET A 167 19.90 17.80 16.22
N ARG A 168 20.16 16.52 16.54
CA ARG A 168 21.52 16.03 16.80
C ARG A 168 22.34 15.80 15.52
N ARG A 169 21.70 15.46 14.40
CA ARG A 169 22.34 15.18 13.11
C ARG A 169 21.51 15.74 11.95
N PRO A 170 21.60 17.05 11.66
CA PRO A 170 20.72 17.71 10.71
C PRO A 170 20.74 17.12 9.30
N ARG A 171 21.93 16.80 8.78
CA ARG A 171 22.11 16.29 7.41
C ARG A 171 21.53 14.89 7.20
N ASP A 172 21.68 13.99 8.17
CA ASP A 172 21.23 12.60 8.04
C ASP A 172 19.81 12.38 8.55
N GLY A 173 19.36 13.19 9.51
CA GLY A 173 18.07 13.04 10.18
C GLY A 173 16.91 13.72 9.47
N PHE A 174 17.17 14.74 8.63
CA PHE A 174 16.11 15.51 7.97
C PHE A 174 15.24 14.67 7.03
N PRO A 175 15.77 13.84 6.11
CA PRO A 175 14.91 13.10 5.17
C PRO A 175 13.95 12.13 5.87
N SER A 176 14.44 11.43 6.91
CA SER A 176 13.61 10.52 7.69
C SER A 176 12.60 11.26 8.56
N PHE A 177 12.94 12.44 9.08
CA PHE A 177 12.00 13.32 9.79
C PHE A 177 10.90 13.85 8.86
N ALA A 178 11.27 14.47 7.75
CA ALA A 178 10.32 15.04 6.80
C ALA A 178 9.33 14.00 6.28
N TYR A 179 9.83 12.83 5.90
CA TYR A 179 9.00 11.71 5.46
C TYR A 179 8.03 11.24 6.55
N LEU A 180 8.55 10.91 7.73
CA LEU A 180 7.76 10.36 8.83
C LEU A 180 6.69 11.34 9.29
N THR A 181 7.06 12.61 9.46
CA THR A 181 6.13 13.68 9.89
C THR A 181 5.04 13.91 8.85
N SER A 182 5.39 14.00 7.56
CA SER A 182 4.40 14.18 6.49
C SER A 182 3.37 13.05 6.49
N MET A 183 3.85 11.80 6.51
CA MET A 183 2.99 10.63 6.46
C MET A 183 2.13 10.50 7.73
N LEU A 184 2.73 10.61 8.92
CA LEU A 184 1.97 10.46 10.17
C LEU A 184 0.97 11.61 10.35
N THR A 185 1.27 12.81 9.87
CA THR A 185 0.31 13.93 9.89
C THR A 185 -0.91 13.62 9.04
N LEU A 186 -0.73 13.03 7.84
CA LEU A 186 -1.85 12.60 7.01
C LEU A 186 -2.73 11.56 7.71
N PHE A 187 -2.11 10.59 8.40
CA PHE A 187 -2.84 9.57 9.15
C PHE A 187 -3.53 10.10 10.40
N VAL A 188 -2.90 11.04 11.11
CA VAL A 188 -3.54 11.75 12.23
C VAL A 188 -4.72 12.59 11.74
N ALA A 189 -4.60 13.26 10.59
CA ALA A 189 -5.69 14.00 9.99
C ALA A 189 -6.86 13.08 9.58
N MET A 190 -6.57 11.91 9.01
CA MET A 190 -7.59 10.90 8.70
C MET A 190 -8.29 10.40 9.97
N LEU A 191 -7.52 10.12 11.03
CA LEU A 191 -8.08 9.69 12.30
C LEU A 191 -8.98 10.78 12.93
N ALA A 192 -8.51 12.02 12.91
CA ALA A 192 -9.26 13.17 13.39
C ALA A 192 -10.57 13.37 12.60
N ALA A 193 -10.51 13.26 11.27
CA ALA A 193 -11.70 13.30 10.42
C ALA A 193 -12.68 12.17 10.75
N ALA A 194 -12.20 10.95 10.99
CA ALA A 194 -13.02 9.81 11.39
C ALA A 194 -13.58 9.95 12.82
N HIS A 195 -12.83 10.57 13.73
CA HIS A 195 -13.27 10.85 15.10
C HIS A 195 -14.47 11.80 15.10
N TRP A 196 -14.37 12.90 14.35
CA TRP A 196 -15.45 13.89 14.17
C TRP A 196 -16.45 13.52 13.08
N GLN A 197 -16.44 12.28 12.59
CA GLN A 197 -17.43 11.74 11.65
C GLN A 197 -17.55 12.54 10.34
N GLN A 198 -16.46 13.18 9.89
CA GLN A 198 -16.43 13.95 8.65
C GLN A 198 -16.15 13.04 7.44
N SER A 199 -17.18 12.32 6.97
CA SER A 199 -17.08 11.35 5.87
C SER A 199 -16.43 11.90 4.61
N GLN A 200 -16.77 13.13 4.21
CA GLN A 200 -16.18 13.77 3.03
C GLN A 200 -14.67 13.98 3.18
N LEU A 201 -14.24 14.46 4.34
CA LEU A 201 -12.82 14.70 4.61
C LEU A 201 -12.04 13.37 4.69
N VAL A 202 -12.65 12.33 5.26
CA VAL A 202 -12.07 10.98 5.26
C VAL A 202 -11.83 10.47 3.84
N ILE A 203 -12.81 10.61 2.94
CA ILE A 203 -12.67 10.19 1.53
C ILE A 203 -11.57 11.00 0.83
N GLN A 204 -11.53 12.32 1.02
CA GLN A 204 -10.52 13.19 0.42
C GLN A 204 -9.10 12.87 0.90
N LEU A 205 -8.92 12.65 2.21
CA LEU A 205 -7.63 12.29 2.79
C LEU A 205 -7.21 10.86 2.42
N ALA A 206 -8.15 9.92 2.31
CA ALA A 206 -7.88 8.57 1.84
C ALA A 206 -7.44 8.58 0.36
N LEU A 207 -8.09 9.37 -0.48
CA LEU A 207 -7.67 9.60 -1.88
C LEU A 207 -6.26 10.20 -1.93
N ALA A 208 -6.00 11.26 -1.14
CA ALA A 208 -4.68 11.85 -1.05
C ALA A 208 -3.64 10.82 -0.63
N SER A 209 -3.93 10.00 0.38
CA SER A 209 -3.08 8.90 0.84
C SER A 209 -2.79 7.89 -0.27
N ALA A 210 -3.79 7.46 -1.03
CA ALA A 210 -3.62 6.53 -2.13
C ALA A 210 -2.73 7.09 -3.26
N VAL A 211 -2.88 8.38 -3.58
CA VAL A 211 -2.03 9.07 -4.56
C VAL A 211 -0.59 9.16 -4.05
N PHE A 212 -0.38 9.64 -2.82
CA PHE A 212 0.95 9.75 -2.22
C PHE A 212 1.65 8.40 -2.16
N HIS A 213 0.94 7.36 -1.73
CA HIS A 213 1.44 6.00 -1.68
C HIS A 213 1.87 5.49 -3.05
N SER A 214 1.06 5.72 -4.09
CA SER A 214 1.40 5.32 -5.46
C SER A 214 2.64 6.06 -5.98
N LEU A 215 2.74 7.37 -5.73
CA LEU A 215 3.91 8.18 -6.11
C LEU A 215 5.18 7.75 -5.37
N GLU A 216 5.04 7.44 -4.09
CA GLU A 216 6.11 6.92 -3.25
C GLU A 216 6.63 5.59 -3.80
N TYR A 217 5.73 4.64 -4.05
CA TYR A 217 6.09 3.35 -4.62
C TYR A 217 6.87 3.50 -5.93
N MET A 218 6.35 4.34 -6.84
CA MET A 218 7.02 4.63 -8.12
C MET A 218 8.40 5.24 -7.92
N SER A 219 8.57 6.12 -6.94
CA SER A 219 9.85 6.74 -6.61
C SER A 219 10.86 5.72 -6.08
N ILE A 220 10.42 4.78 -5.22
CA ILE A 220 11.27 3.71 -4.67
C ILE A 220 11.65 2.69 -5.75
N VAL A 221 10.70 2.29 -6.60
CA VAL A 221 10.96 1.45 -7.78
C VAL A 221 12.02 2.11 -8.66
N THR A 222 11.81 3.37 -9.03
CA THR A 222 12.74 4.16 -9.84
C THR A 222 14.16 4.12 -9.26
N TRP A 223 14.28 4.48 -7.99
CA TRP A 223 15.55 4.52 -7.29
C TRP A 223 16.22 3.14 -7.21
N SER A 224 15.46 2.09 -6.89
CA SER A 224 15.99 0.73 -6.77
C SER A 224 16.47 0.17 -8.11
N VAL A 225 15.75 0.47 -9.19
CA VAL A 225 16.09 0.00 -10.54
C VAL A 225 17.32 0.71 -11.08
N GLN A 226 17.49 2.02 -10.82
CA GLN A 226 18.69 2.77 -11.18
C GLN A 226 19.97 2.22 -10.51
N LYS A 227 19.84 1.61 -9.33
CA LYS A 227 20.96 0.96 -8.64
C LYS A 227 21.41 -0.34 -9.32
N SER A 228 20.55 -0.96 -10.13
CA SER A 228 20.86 -2.16 -10.92
C SER A 228 21.36 -1.76 -12.32
N LYS A 229 22.64 -2.03 -12.61
CA LYS A 229 23.29 -1.62 -13.87
C LYS A 229 22.64 -2.22 -15.14
N SER A 230 21.93 -3.35 -15.05
CA SER A 230 21.31 -4.01 -16.21
C SER A 230 19.97 -3.40 -16.64
N THR A 231 19.25 -2.74 -15.74
CA THR A 231 17.88 -2.22 -15.95
C THR A 231 17.78 -0.71 -16.11
N ALA A 232 18.89 0.03 -15.91
CA ALA A 232 18.93 1.49 -16.01
C ALA A 232 18.51 2.03 -17.39
N ARG A 233 18.75 1.27 -18.47
CA ARG A 233 18.42 1.66 -19.86
C ARG A 233 16.91 1.56 -20.15
N LEU A 234 16.26 0.50 -19.66
CA LEU A 234 14.79 0.31 -19.75
C LEU A 234 14.06 1.35 -18.89
N PHE A 235 14.63 1.67 -17.73
CA PHE A 235 14.03 2.63 -16.81
C PHE A 235 14.19 4.09 -17.27
N ASN A 236 15.30 4.48 -17.88
CA ASN A 236 15.40 5.80 -18.53
C ASN A 236 14.36 5.98 -19.66
N ALA A 237 13.96 4.89 -20.32
CA ALA A 237 12.83 4.90 -21.24
C ALA A 237 11.48 5.04 -20.50
N MET A 238 11.25 4.25 -19.42
CA MET A 238 10.04 4.33 -18.58
C MET A 238 9.85 5.68 -17.89
N ALA A 239 10.91 6.28 -17.36
CA ALA A 239 10.92 7.62 -16.76
C ALA A 239 10.72 8.73 -17.80
N ARG A 240 10.93 8.48 -19.10
CA ARG A 240 10.45 9.36 -20.19
C ARG A 240 8.99 9.10 -20.57
N THR A 241 8.42 7.98 -20.14
CA THR A 241 7.05 7.55 -20.43
C THR A 241 6.09 7.76 -19.24
N TRP A 242 6.36 8.69 -18.33
CA TRP A 242 5.35 9.18 -17.36
C TRP A 242 4.03 9.54 -18.04
N LEU A 243 4.09 10.07 -19.27
CA LEU A 243 2.92 10.36 -20.09
C LEU A 243 2.17 9.07 -20.52
N LEU A 244 2.89 8.02 -20.93
CA LEU A 244 2.29 6.71 -21.24
C LEU A 244 1.68 6.09 -19.99
N PHE A 245 2.29 6.32 -18.83
CA PHE A 245 1.80 5.86 -17.54
C PHE A 245 0.48 6.53 -17.15
N LEU A 246 0.43 7.86 -17.29
CA LEU A 246 -0.78 8.64 -17.11
C LEU A 246 -1.85 8.26 -18.16
N LEU A 247 -1.43 7.91 -19.37
CA LEU A 247 -2.32 7.47 -20.44
C LEU A 247 -2.89 6.08 -20.17
N VAL A 248 -2.09 5.13 -19.70
CA VAL A 248 -2.56 3.82 -19.21
C VAL A 248 -3.51 4.01 -18.03
N PHE A 249 -3.20 4.92 -17.10
CA PHE A 249 -4.07 5.29 -16.00
C PHE A 249 -5.45 5.78 -16.48
N VAL A 250 -5.47 6.73 -17.43
CA VAL A 250 -6.70 7.25 -18.03
C VAL A 250 -7.46 6.16 -18.78
N VAL A 251 -6.76 5.29 -19.54
CA VAL A 251 -7.39 4.19 -20.28
C VAL A 251 -7.98 3.13 -19.34
N VAL A 252 -7.30 2.78 -18.25
CA VAL A 252 -7.81 1.81 -17.26
C VAL A 252 -9.02 2.37 -16.53
N ILE A 253 -9.01 3.66 -16.16
CA ILE A 253 -10.19 4.34 -15.60
C ILE A 253 -11.34 4.35 -16.60
N GLY A 254 -11.06 4.73 -17.85
CA GLY A 254 -12.07 4.79 -18.92
C GLY A 254 -12.67 3.42 -19.22
N ALA A 255 -11.83 2.39 -19.33
CA ALA A 255 -12.25 1.00 -19.54
C ALA A 255 -13.02 0.45 -18.33
N GLY A 256 -12.58 0.74 -17.11
CA GLY A 256 -13.30 0.36 -15.89
C GLY A 256 -14.70 0.98 -15.85
N ASN A 257 -14.81 2.28 -16.11
CA ASN A 257 -16.10 2.97 -16.18
C ASN A 257 -17.00 2.43 -17.32
N TYR A 258 -16.40 2.10 -18.47
CA TYR A 258 -17.10 1.49 -19.59
C TYR A 258 -17.63 0.09 -19.23
N LEU A 259 -16.81 -0.78 -18.65
CA LEU A 259 -17.21 -2.13 -18.24
C LEU A 259 -18.31 -2.11 -17.16
N VAL A 260 -18.22 -1.19 -16.21
CA VAL A 260 -19.28 -0.93 -15.22
C VAL A 260 -20.59 -0.60 -15.92
N SER A 261 -20.58 0.32 -16.90
CA SER A 261 -21.79 0.71 -17.63
C SER A 261 -22.39 -0.40 -18.51
N ARG A 262 -21.64 -1.47 -18.79
CA ARG A 262 -22.09 -2.64 -19.57
C ARG A 262 -22.48 -3.85 -18.71
N GLY A 263 -22.49 -3.73 -17.37
CA GLY A 263 -22.83 -4.83 -16.47
C GLY A 263 -21.70 -5.80 -16.16
N TRP A 264 -20.46 -5.50 -16.57
CA TRP A 264 -19.27 -6.34 -16.33
C TRP A 264 -18.55 -6.00 -15.02
N PHE A 265 -19.23 -5.31 -14.09
CA PHE A 265 -18.64 -4.84 -12.83
C PHE A 265 -18.01 -5.97 -12.03
N GLU A 266 -18.73 -7.07 -11.82
CA GLU A 266 -18.22 -8.19 -11.02
C GLU A 266 -17.00 -8.85 -11.66
N PHE A 267 -16.98 -8.98 -12.99
CA PHE A 267 -15.82 -9.50 -13.71
C PHE A 267 -14.61 -8.59 -13.55
N TRP A 268 -14.80 -7.27 -13.65
CA TRP A 268 -13.72 -6.30 -13.45
C TRP A 268 -13.16 -6.34 -12.02
N VAL A 269 -14.03 -6.45 -11.01
CA VAL A 269 -13.62 -6.59 -9.60
C VAL A 269 -12.83 -7.88 -9.40
N LEU A 270 -13.27 -9.00 -9.98
CA LEU A 270 -12.56 -10.28 -9.90
C LEU A 270 -11.13 -10.17 -10.45
N ILE A 271 -10.96 -9.56 -11.62
CA ILE A 271 -9.63 -9.35 -12.22
C ILE A 271 -8.75 -8.46 -11.33
N ASN A 272 -9.31 -7.38 -10.78
CA ASN A 272 -8.55 -6.51 -9.87
C ASN A 272 -8.13 -7.21 -8.57
N LEU A 273 -8.98 -8.10 -8.03
CA LEU A 273 -8.63 -8.91 -6.87
C LEU A 273 -7.49 -9.89 -7.19
N MET A 274 -7.54 -10.56 -8.35
CA MET A 274 -6.43 -11.42 -8.80
C MET A 274 -5.13 -10.64 -8.91
N VAL A 275 -5.17 -9.47 -9.55
CA VAL A 275 -4.01 -8.58 -9.68
C VAL A 275 -3.50 -8.08 -8.33
N ALA A 276 -4.39 -7.77 -7.39
CA ALA A 276 -4.01 -7.34 -6.06
C ALA A 276 -3.25 -8.43 -5.30
N PHE A 277 -3.78 -9.65 -5.27
CA PHE A 277 -3.10 -10.79 -4.63
C PHE A 277 -1.76 -11.12 -5.29
N LEU A 278 -1.69 -11.04 -6.62
CA LEU A 278 -0.44 -11.18 -7.36
C LEU A 278 0.58 -10.11 -6.95
N HIS A 279 0.17 -8.85 -6.97
CA HIS A 279 1.00 -7.72 -6.57
C HIS A 279 1.56 -7.93 -5.16
N TYR A 280 0.73 -8.31 -4.18
CA TYR A 280 1.19 -8.53 -2.82
C TYR A 280 2.25 -9.62 -2.70
N GLY A 281 2.08 -10.73 -3.41
CA GLY A 281 3.07 -11.81 -3.45
C GLY A 281 4.35 -11.39 -4.17
N PHE A 282 4.22 -10.69 -5.29
CA PHE A 282 5.33 -10.29 -6.14
C PHE A 282 6.20 -9.23 -5.47
N ASP A 283 5.61 -8.21 -4.86
CA ASP A 283 6.33 -7.24 -4.05
C ASP A 283 7.12 -7.94 -2.93
N GLY A 284 6.50 -8.90 -2.24
CA GLY A 284 7.19 -9.71 -1.23
C GLY A 284 8.39 -10.49 -1.77
N MET A 285 8.36 -10.92 -3.03
CA MET A 285 9.45 -11.64 -3.68
C MET A 285 10.56 -10.73 -4.21
N ILE A 286 10.22 -9.55 -4.73
CA ILE A 286 11.15 -8.57 -5.30
C ILE A 286 11.93 -7.84 -4.20
N TRP A 287 11.24 -7.41 -3.14
CA TRP A 287 11.80 -6.51 -2.13
C TRP A 287 12.49 -7.23 -0.97
N LYS A 288 12.42 -8.56 -0.92
CA LYS A 288 13.10 -9.33 0.13
C LYS A 288 14.60 -9.30 -0.12
N ALA A 289 15.33 -8.63 0.78
CA ALA A 289 16.78 -8.58 0.74
C ALA A 289 17.37 -10.00 0.68
N PRO A 290 18.40 -10.24 -0.15
CA PRO A 290 19.10 -11.53 -0.15
C PRO A 290 19.55 -11.84 1.28
N ARG A 291 19.27 -13.06 1.75
CA ARG A 291 19.81 -13.55 3.00
C ARG A 291 21.34 -13.52 2.82
N GLN A 292 22.05 -12.68 3.58
CA GLN A 292 23.50 -12.71 3.57
C GLN A 292 23.90 -14.14 3.93
N ARG A 293 24.50 -14.86 2.96
CA ARG A 293 25.14 -16.13 3.30
C ARG A 293 26.19 -15.80 4.34
N PRO A 294 26.23 -16.51 5.48
CA PRO A 294 27.36 -16.36 6.39
C PRO A 294 28.62 -16.54 5.56
N ALA A 295 29.55 -15.60 5.66
CA ALA A 295 30.85 -15.73 5.03
C ALA A 295 31.37 -17.11 5.45
N VAL A 296 31.60 -18.00 4.48
CA VAL A 296 32.30 -19.25 4.73
C VAL A 296 33.62 -18.80 5.33
N ALA A 297 33.78 -19.01 6.64
CA ALA A 297 35.03 -18.74 7.33
C ALA A 297 36.09 -19.48 6.52
N GLY A 298 37.02 -18.72 5.94
CA GLY A 298 38.10 -19.30 5.17
C GLY A 298 38.73 -20.39 6.01
N SER A 299 38.71 -21.61 5.50
CA SER A 299 39.54 -22.70 5.96
C SER A 299 40.99 -22.32 5.71
N GLY A 300 41.53 -21.49 6.60
CA GLY A 300 42.96 -21.39 6.83
C GLY A 300 43.29 -22.33 7.97
N ALA A 301 43.82 -23.51 7.65
CA ALA A 301 44.76 -24.23 8.50
C ALA A 301 45.35 -25.41 7.70
N SER A 302 46.69 -25.38 7.62
CA SER A 302 47.67 -26.39 7.19
C SER A 302 47.61 -26.90 5.76
#